data_AF-A0A495IXV0-F1
#
_entry.id   AF-A0A495IXV0-F1
#
_cell.length_a   1.000
_cell.length_b   1.000
_cell.length_c   1.000
_cell.angle_alpha   90.00
_cell.angle_beta   90.00
_cell.angle_gamma   90.00
#
_symmetry.space_group_name_H-M   'P 1'
#
loop_
_entity.id
_entity.type
_entity.pdbx_description
1 polymer ?
#
loop_
_entity_poly.entity_id
_entity_poly.type
_entity_poly.pdbx_seq_one_letter_code
_entity_poly.pdbx_strand_id
1 'polypeptide(L)' 'MRSFTPKEIIAVLLANGFVLTRSKGSHQIFANAEKGLKTVVPMHHKDLKKGTLHSILKQADIDPDTL' A
#
# COMPACT_ATOMS: atom_id res chain seq x y z
N MET A 1 12.44 -6.80 -13.61
CA MET A 1 11.58 -5.92 -12.77
C MET A 1 11.19 -6.71 -11.54
N ARG A 2 11.38 -6.16 -10.34
CA ARG A 2 11.01 -6.81 -9.08
C ARG A 2 9.49 -6.80 -8.97
N SER A 3 8.87 -7.97 -8.74
CA SER A 3 7.45 -8.04 -8.41
C SER A 3 7.30 -7.72 -6.93
N PHE A 4 6.44 -6.75 -6.60
CA PHE A 4 6.12 -6.45 -5.21
C PHE A 4 4.87 -7.22 -4.81
N THR A 5 4.97 -7.93 -3.69
CA THR A 5 3.83 -8.60 -3.07
C THR A 5 3.03 -7.59 -2.24
N PRO A 6 1.72 -7.80 -2.04
CA PRO A 6 0.93 -6.97 -1.14
C PRO A 6 1.54 -6.84 0.26
N LYS A 7 2.21 -7.89 0.75
CA LYS A 7 2.85 -7.91 2.07
C LYS A 7 4.01 -6.93 2.17
N GLU A 8 4.86 -6.83 1.14
CA GLU A 8 5.96 -5.86 1.11
C GLU A 8 5.44 -4.43 1.14
N ILE A 9 4.39 -4.15 0.38
CA ILE A 9 3.77 -2.82 0.36
C ILE A 9 3.12 -2.48 1.70
N ILE A 10 2.48 -3.44 2.36
CA ILE A 10 1.98 -3.26 3.72
C ILE A 10 3.12 -2.92 4.67
N ALA A 11 4.26 -3.62 4.60
CA ALA A 11 5.41 -3.32 5.45
C ALA A 11 5.94 -1.89 5.24
N VAL A 12 6.05 -1.45 3.98
CA VAL A 12 6.45 -0.08 3.65
C VAL A 12 5.45 0.95 4.15
N LEU A 13 4.15 0.70 4.00
CA LEU A 13 3.09 1.57 4.52
C LEU A 13 3.18 1.69 6.05
N LEU A 14 3.29 0.56 6.75
CA LEU A 14 3.43 0.54 8.21
C LEU A 14 4.68 1.30 8.68
N ALA A 15 5.82 1.14 7.99
CA ALA A 15 7.04 1.88 8.28
C ALA A 15 6.90 3.39 8.03
N ASN A 16 6.01 3.80 7.13
CA ASN A 16 5.68 5.20 6.85
C ASN A 16 4.55 5.75 7.74
N GLY A 17 4.20 5.08 8.83
CA GLY A 17 3.19 5.56 9.78
C GLY A 17 1.74 5.34 9.32
N PHE A 18 1.51 4.56 8.27
CA PHE A 18 0.17 4.12 7.95
C PHE A 18 -0.29 3.05 8.94
N VAL A 19 -1.57 3.08 9.28
CA VAL A 19 -2.21 2.07 10.14
C VAL A 19 -3.39 1.44 9.41
N LEU A 20 -3.63 0.16 9.66
CA LEU A 20 -4.79 -0.53 9.12
C LEU A 20 -6.05 0.02 9.80
N THR A 21 -6.87 0.77 9.06
CA THR A 21 -8.10 1.36 9.58
C THR A 21 -9.27 0.41 9.44
N ARG A 22 -9.38 -0.26 8.28
CA ARG A 22 -10.52 -1.14 7.98
C ARG A 22 -10.10 -2.21 6.99
N SER A 23 -10.62 -3.41 7.16
CA SER A 23 -10.51 -4.48 6.17
C SER A 23 -11.89 -4.92 5.73
N LYS A 24 -12.12 -5.05 4.42
CA LYS A 24 -13.35 -5.64 3.86
C LYS A 24 -12.96 -6.77 2.92
N GLY A 25 -12.99 -8.00 3.43
CA GLY A 25 -12.55 -9.19 2.71
C GLY A 25 -11.07 -9.08 2.37
N SER A 26 -10.73 -9.18 1.08
CA SER A 26 -9.36 -9.06 0.59
C SER A 26 -8.88 -7.62 0.40
N HIS A 27 -9.69 -6.60 0.63
CA HIS A 27 -9.26 -5.20 0.49
C HIS A 27 -9.00 -4.59 1.86
N GLN A 28 -7.76 -4.21 2.10
CA GLN A 28 -7.32 -3.57 3.33
C GLN A 28 -7.14 -2.08 3.11
N ILE A 29 -7.70 -1.27 3.99
CA ILE A 29 -7.65 0.19 3.96
C ILE A 29 -6.65 0.64 5.02
N PHE A 30 -5.63 1.34 4.58
CA PHE A 30 -4.61 1.94 5.41
C PHE A 30 -4.77 3.45 5.41
N ALA A 31 -4.66 4.08 6.57
CA ALA A 31 -4.66 5.52 6.69
C ALA A 31 -3.47 5.97 7.52
N ASN A 32 -2.87 7.10 7.14
CA ASN A 32 -1.87 7.78 7.92
C ASN A 32 -2.54 9.03 8.52
N ALA A 33 -2.69 9.05 9.85
CA ALA A 33 -3.34 10.16 10.55
C ALA A 33 -2.46 11.42 10.60
N GLU A 34 -1.13 11.28 10.54
CA GLU A 34 -0.18 12.39 10.57
C GLU A 34 -0.18 13.17 9.25
N LYS A 35 -0.24 12.45 8.12
CA LYS A 35 -0.28 13.05 6.77
C LYS A 35 -1.70 13.26 6.24
N GLY A 36 -2.73 12.70 6.90
CA GLY A 36 -4.11 12.71 6.39
C GLY A 36 -4.31 11.87 5.11
N LEU A 37 -3.41 10.93 4.83
CA LEU A 37 -3.43 10.10 3.62
C LEU A 37 -4.19 8.79 3.85
N LYS A 38 -4.76 8.24 2.77
CA LYS A 38 -5.44 6.95 2.79
C LYS A 38 -5.16 6.16 1.51
N THR A 39 -4.98 4.86 1.66
CA THR A 39 -4.71 3.95 0.55
C THR A 39 -5.40 2.61 0.76
N VAL A 40 -5.63 1.88 -0.34
CA VAL A 40 -6.30 0.58 -0.33
C VAL A 40 -5.38 -0.45 -0.97
N VAL A 41 -5.04 -1.48 -0.19
CA VAL A 41 -4.19 -2.60 -0.63
C VAL A 41 -5.07 -3.82 -0.91
N PRO A 42 -5.11 -4.31 -2.17
CA PRO A 42 -5.79 -5.55 -2.49
C PRO A 42 -4.88 -6.76 -2.17
N MET A 43 -5.30 -7.57 -1.20
CA MET A 43 -4.64 -8.79 -0.71
C MET A 43 -5.04 -10.07 -1.47
N HIS A 44 -5.77 -9.97 -2.59
CA HIS A 44 -6.21 -11.15 -3.36
C HIS A 44 -5.19 -11.68 -4.38
N HIS A 45 -4.17 -10.89 -4.74
CA HIS A 45 -3.17 -11.28 -5.73
C HIS A 45 -1.85 -11.64 -5.05
N LYS A 46 -1.19 -12.71 -5.54
CA LYS A 46 0.20 -13.02 -5.13
C LYS A 46 1.15 -11.87 -5.49
N ASP A 47 0.93 -11.24 -6.64
CA ASP A 47 1.75 -10.15 -7.16
C ASP A 47 0.89 -8.92 -7.45
N LEU A 48 1.33 -7.74 -7.01
CA LEU A 48 0.69 -6.48 -7.39
C LEU A 48 1.11 -6.12 -8.81
N LYS A 49 0.11 -5.86 -9.67
CA LYS A 49 0.38 -5.29 -11.00
C LYS A 49 1.05 -3.93 -10.81
N LYS A 50 2.02 -3.62 -11.68
CA LYS A 50 2.77 -2.35 -11.65
C LYS A 50 1.85 -1.13 -11.55
N GLY A 51 0.72 -1.13 -12.26
CA GLY A 51 -0.28 -0.04 -12.17
C GLY A 51 -0.91 0.11 -10.80
N THR A 52 -1.35 -1.00 -10.19
CA THR A 52 -1.93 -1.01 -8.84
C THR A 52 -0.92 -0.56 -7.79
N LEU A 53 0.31 -1.06 -7.88
CA LEU A 53 1.40 -0.63 -7.03
C LEU A 53 1.62 0.89 -7.14
N HIS A 54 1.76 1.40 -8.36
CA HIS A 54 1.98 2.83 -8.58
C HIS A 54 0.84 3.70 -8.06
N SER A 55 -0.41 3.24 -8.20
CA SER A 55 -1.57 3.92 -7.62
C SER A 55 -1.52 3.97 -6.10
N ILE A 56 -1.17 2.86 -5.45
CA ILE A 56 -1.04 2.78 -3.98
C ILE A 56 0.04 3.73 -3.49
N LEU A 57 1.22 3.72 -4.12
CA LEU A 57 2.36 4.56 -3.74
C LEU A 57 2.07 6.03 -3.96
N LYS A 58 1.44 6.39 -5.09
CA LYS A 58 0.98 7.76 -5.35
C LYS A 58 -0.04 8.24 -4.32
N GLN A 59 -0.95 7.37 -3.87
CA GLN A 59 -1.90 7.71 -2.80
C GLN A 59 -1.25 7.81 -1.42
N ALA A 60 -0.17 7.05 -1.21
CA ALA A 60 0.59 7.05 0.01
C ALA A 60 1.66 8.15 0.06
N ASP A 61 1.85 8.89 -1.03
CA ASP A 61 2.91 9.88 -1.20
C ASP A 61 4.30 9.26 -0.96
N ILE A 62 4.53 8.10 -1.58
CA ILE A 62 5.78 7.34 -1.51
C ILE A 62 6.37 7.23 -2.90
N ASP A 63 7.63 7.58 -3.03
CA ASP A 63 8.36 7.44 -4.29
C ASP A 63 8.64 5.96 -4.60
N PRO A 64 8.23 5.47 -5.79
CA PRO A 64 8.47 4.09 -6.20
C PRO A 64 9.95 3.77 -6.45
N ASP A 65 10.78 4.78 -6.68
CA ASP A 65 12.24 4.63 -6.86
C ASP A 65 12.98 4.40 -5.53
N THR A 66 12.35 4.69 -4.39
CA THR A 66 12.93 4.58 -3.05
C THR A 66 12.60 3.25 -2.36
N LEU A 67 12.05 2.28 -3.11
CA LEU A 67 11.49 1.00 -2.64
C LEU A 67 12.39 -0.22 -2.91
#